data_AF-A0A7S0KD34-F1
#
_entry.id   AF-A0A7S0KD34-F1
#
_cell.length_a   1.000
_cell.length_b   1.000
_cell.length_c   1.000
_cell.angle_alpha   90.00
_cell.angle_beta   90.00
_cell.angle_gamma   90.00
#
_symmetry.space_group_name_H-M   'P 1'
#
loop_
_entity.id
_entity.type
_entity.pdbx_description
1 polymer ?
#
loop_
_entity_poly.entity_id
_entity_poly.type
_entity_poly.pdbx_seq_one_letter_code
_entity_poly.pdbx_strand_id
1 'polypeptide(L)'
;MDRVALRDAFDLRRNVVNLKKVLLHSWHTSEPLEKELRRMSTFWRGDMSWDNGFLDAARYRDVCVAHMRCKGAAHAVFDGRVMTKAICCVPRHPELPRPAKLSGLPRTMTTHSWLDQALDTLAEMDKENLAEGADSPGADEGADSSAKGVGRAMTGSAAAKNAAGEPSDV
;
A
#
# COMPACT_ATOMS: atom_id res chain seq x y z
N MET A 1 11.84 32.98 -26.47
CA MET A 1 11.15 31.79 -25.92
C MET A 1 10.81 30.87 -27.06
N ASP A 2 11.14 29.60 -26.93
CA ASP A 2 10.90 28.60 -27.97
C ASP A 2 9.41 28.23 -28.03
N ARG A 3 8.75 28.50 -29.16
CA ARG A 3 7.30 28.28 -29.33
C ARG A 3 6.94 26.79 -29.26
N VAL A 4 7.88 25.93 -29.63
CA VAL A 4 7.72 24.47 -29.57
C VAL A 4 7.67 24.01 -28.12
N ALA A 5 8.64 24.43 -27.31
CA ALA A 5 8.70 24.10 -25.88
C ALA A 5 7.45 24.57 -25.11
N LEU A 6 6.89 25.73 -25.49
CA LEU A 6 5.65 26.23 -24.90
C LEU A 6 4.46 25.32 -25.21
N ARG A 7 4.32 24.86 -26.45
CA ARG A 7 3.27 23.93 -26.86
C ARG A 7 3.38 22.59 -26.13
N ASP A 8 4.59 22.03 -26.08
CA ASP A 8 4.87 20.78 -25.39
C ASP A 8 4.50 20.85 -23.91
N ALA A 9 4.75 21.99 -23.25
CA ALA A 9 4.36 22.20 -21.87
C ALA A 9 2.83 22.16 -21.66
N PHE A 10 2.05 22.70 -22.60
CA PHE A 10 0.58 22.62 -22.53
C PHE A 10 0.07 21.20 -22.82
N ASP A 11 0.67 20.50 -23.77
CA ASP A 11 0.32 19.11 -24.09
C ASP A 11 0.64 18.18 -22.91
N LEU A 12 1.82 18.34 -22.29
CA LEU A 12 2.18 17.64 -21.06
C LEU A 12 1.16 17.91 -19.95
N ARG A 13 0.77 19.18 -19.74
CA ARG A 13 -0.24 19.52 -18.73
C ARG A 13 -1.58 18.85 -18.99
N ARG A 14 -2.03 18.79 -20.25
CA ARG A 14 -3.26 18.08 -20.63
C ARG A 14 -3.15 16.60 -20.30
N ASN A 15 -2.02 15.97 -20.63
CA ASN A 15 -1.77 14.56 -20.36
C ASN A 15 -1.74 14.26 -18.86
N VAL A 16 -1.10 15.11 -18.05
CA VAL A 16 -1.08 14.98 -16.58
C VAL A 16 -2.49 15.13 -15.98
N VAL A 17 -3.30 16.06 -16.48
CA VAL A 17 -4.70 16.21 -16.04
C VAL A 17 -5.53 14.99 -16.40
N ASN A 18 -5.33 14.41 -17.59
CA ASN A 18 -6.01 13.19 -18.01
C ASN A 18 -5.57 11.99 -17.16
N LEU A 19 -4.26 11.83 -16.93
CA LEU A 19 -3.72 10.78 -16.06
C LEU A 19 -4.31 10.85 -14.66
N LYS A 20 -4.42 12.06 -14.07
CA LYS A 20 -5.07 12.26 -12.77
C LYS A 20 -6.50 11.70 -12.74
N LYS A 21 -7.26 11.86 -13.84
CA LYS A 21 -8.64 11.35 -13.95
C LYS A 21 -8.66 9.83 -14.12
N VAL A 22 -7.77 9.28 -14.95
CA VAL A 22 -7.61 7.82 -15.09
C VAL A 22 -7.33 7.19 -13.73
N LEU A 23 -6.35 7.71 -13.00
CA LEU A 23 -5.99 7.21 -11.66
C LEU A 23 -7.14 7.36 -10.65
N LEU A 24 -7.92 8.43 -10.73
CA LEU A 24 -9.14 8.59 -9.92
C LEU A 24 -10.16 7.48 -10.20
N HIS A 25 -10.43 7.19 -11.47
CA HIS A 25 -11.37 6.12 -11.83
C HIS A 25 -10.83 4.74 -11.45
N SER A 26 -9.57 4.44 -11.75
CA SER A 26 -8.93 3.17 -11.36
C SER A 26 -8.99 2.95 -9.85
N TRP A 27 -8.74 3.99 -9.05
CA TRP A 27 -8.84 3.90 -7.59
C TRP A 27 -10.28 3.60 -7.14
N HIS A 28 -11.29 4.32 -7.65
CA HIS A 28 -12.68 4.04 -7.32
C HIS A 28 -13.15 2.65 -7.76
N THR A 29 -12.68 2.17 -8.92
CA THR A 29 -12.99 0.81 -9.39
C THR A 29 -12.33 -0.27 -8.54
N SER A 30 -11.19 0.02 -7.90
CA SER A 30 -10.52 -0.94 -7.01
C SER A 30 -11.22 -1.15 -5.66
N GLU A 31 -11.97 -0.17 -5.18
CA GLU A 31 -12.64 -0.23 -3.86
C GLU A 31 -13.65 -1.40 -3.71
N PRO A 32 -14.58 -1.65 -4.65
CA PRO A 32 -15.47 -2.81 -4.55
C PRO A 32 -14.71 -4.14 -4.63
N LEU A 33 -13.68 -4.22 -5.48
CA LEU A 33 -12.85 -5.41 -5.63
C LEU A 33 -12.09 -5.75 -4.35
N GLU A 34 -11.52 -4.76 -3.67
CA GLU A 34 -10.87 -4.97 -2.37
C GLU A 34 -11.86 -5.48 -1.31
N LYS A 35 -13.07 -4.90 -1.27
CA LYS A 35 -14.13 -5.32 -0.34
C LYS A 35 -14.54 -6.77 -0.58
N GLU A 36 -14.67 -7.19 -1.84
CA GLU A 36 -15.02 -8.56 -2.20
C GLU A 36 -13.91 -9.55 -1.83
N LEU A 37 -12.66 -9.25 -2.17
CA LEU A 37 -11.51 -10.07 -1.80
C LEU A 37 -11.36 -10.20 -0.27
N ARG A 38 -11.64 -9.13 0.48
CA ARG A 38 -11.67 -9.17 1.94
C ARG A 38 -12.76 -10.11 2.45
N ARG A 39 -13.97 -10.04 1.90
CA ARG A 39 -15.08 -10.96 2.27
C ARG A 39 -14.74 -12.41 1.95
N MET A 40 -14.13 -12.67 0.80
CA MET A 40 -13.66 -14.00 0.43
C MET A 40 -12.59 -14.49 1.42
N SER A 41 -11.63 -13.64 1.80
CA SER A 41 -10.60 -14.03 2.77
C SER A 41 -11.20 -14.42 4.12
N THR A 42 -12.27 -13.76 4.58
CA THR A 42 -12.95 -14.12 5.82
C THR A 42 -13.78 -15.40 5.68
N PHE A 43 -14.39 -15.63 4.51
CA PHE A 43 -15.14 -16.85 4.23
C PHE A 43 -14.24 -18.09 4.31
N TRP A 44 -13.13 -18.09 3.55
CA TRP A 44 -12.17 -19.21 3.53
C TRP A 44 -11.40 -19.36 4.85
N ARG A 45 -11.31 -18.32 5.68
CA ARG A 45 -10.81 -18.44 7.06
C ARG A 45 -11.79 -19.18 7.97
N GLY A 46 -13.10 -19.06 7.71
CA GLY A 46 -14.15 -19.75 8.45
C GLY A 46 -14.17 -21.27 8.23
N ASP A 47 -13.55 -21.75 7.15
CA ASP A 47 -13.35 -23.18 6.85
C ASP A 47 -12.20 -23.81 7.67
N MET A 48 -11.63 -23.09 8.63
CA MET A 48 -10.63 -23.61 9.56
C MET A 48 -11.33 -24.25 10.76
N SER A 49 -11.26 -25.58 10.88
CA SER A 49 -11.58 -26.26 12.15
C SER A 49 -10.29 -26.58 12.90
N TRP A 50 -10.36 -26.58 14.24
CA TRP A 50 -9.21 -26.96 15.07
C TRP A 50 -8.80 -28.43 14.87
N ASP A 51 -9.74 -29.28 14.46
CA ASP A 51 -9.53 -30.71 14.28
C ASP A 51 -9.00 -31.08 12.89
N ASN A 52 -9.43 -30.37 11.83
CA ASN A 52 -9.09 -30.71 10.44
C ASN A 52 -8.20 -29.67 9.75
N GLY A 53 -7.89 -28.54 10.40
CA GLY A 53 -7.16 -27.43 9.78
C GLY A 53 -7.96 -26.76 8.66
N PHE A 54 -7.26 -26.21 7.67
CA PHE A 54 -7.88 -25.62 6.48
C PHE A 54 -8.28 -26.70 5.47
N LEU A 55 -9.56 -26.72 5.07
CA LEU A 55 -10.04 -27.62 4.01
C LEU A 55 -9.37 -27.36 2.66
N ASP A 56 -9.12 -26.09 2.32
CA ASP A 56 -8.43 -25.68 1.09
C ASP A 56 -7.44 -24.52 1.37
N ALA A 57 -6.29 -24.88 1.94
CA ALA A 57 -5.24 -23.93 2.28
C ALA A 57 -4.66 -23.20 1.05
N ALA A 58 -4.64 -23.86 -0.11
CA ALA A 58 -4.13 -23.28 -1.35
C ALA A 58 -5.02 -22.14 -1.81
N ARG A 59 -6.33 -22.36 -1.87
CA ARG A 59 -7.29 -21.34 -2.28
C ARG A 59 -7.38 -20.18 -1.28
N TYR A 60 -7.30 -20.47 0.02
CA TYR A 60 -7.21 -19.42 1.04
C TYR A 60 -5.98 -18.53 0.84
N ARG A 61 -4.81 -19.14 0.57
CA ARG A 61 -3.57 -18.42 0.28
C ARG A 61 -3.71 -17.55 -0.96
N ASP A 62 -4.26 -18.07 -2.05
CA ASP A 62 -4.43 -17.33 -3.29
C ASP A 62 -5.32 -16.10 -3.11
N VAL A 63 -6.43 -16.23 -2.38
CA VAL A 63 -7.32 -15.10 -2.06
C VAL A 63 -6.59 -14.06 -1.21
N CYS A 64 -5.81 -14.49 -0.20
CA CYS A 64 -5.03 -13.57 0.63
C CYS A 64 -3.97 -12.81 -0.20
N VAL A 65 -3.25 -13.51 -1.08
CA VAL A 65 -2.26 -12.90 -1.98
C VAL A 65 -2.93 -11.91 -2.93
N ALA A 66 -4.06 -12.29 -3.54
CA ALA A 66 -4.82 -11.42 -4.43
C ALA A 66 -5.33 -10.17 -3.70
N HIS A 67 -5.87 -10.32 -2.48
CA HIS A 67 -6.31 -9.22 -1.64
C HIS A 67 -5.17 -8.24 -1.35
N MET A 68 -4.01 -8.73 -0.91
CA MET A 68 -2.86 -7.89 -0.61
C MET A 68 -2.29 -7.19 -1.85
N ARG A 69 -2.26 -7.87 -3.00
CA ARG A 69 -1.86 -7.27 -4.29
C ARG A 69 -2.83 -6.17 -4.73
N CYS A 70 -4.14 -6.43 -4.65
CA CYS A 70 -5.17 -5.45 -4.99
C CYS A 70 -5.06 -4.22 -4.09
N LYS A 71 -4.93 -4.41 -2.77
CA LYS A 71 -4.74 -3.34 -1.79
C LYS A 71 -3.48 -2.52 -2.07
N GLY A 72 -2.35 -3.16 -2.32
CA GLY A 72 -1.10 -2.50 -2.70
C GLY A 72 -1.23 -1.66 -3.97
N ALA A 73 -1.82 -2.25 -5.02
CA ALA A 73 -2.07 -1.55 -6.28
C ALA A 73 -3.02 -0.36 -6.12
N ALA A 74 -4.11 -0.50 -5.36
CA ALA A 74 -5.06 0.57 -5.09
C ALA A 74 -4.39 1.77 -4.39
N HIS A 75 -3.54 1.51 -3.40
CA HIS A 75 -2.78 2.55 -2.71
C HIS A 75 -1.72 3.21 -3.62
N ALA A 76 -1.03 2.44 -4.46
CA ALA A 76 -0.09 3.00 -5.43
C ALA A 76 -0.80 3.92 -6.44
N VAL A 77 -1.98 3.52 -6.93
CA VAL A 77 -2.82 4.35 -7.81
C VAL A 77 -3.28 5.62 -7.09
N PHE A 78 -3.67 5.51 -5.81
CA PHE A 78 -4.03 6.67 -4.99
C PHE A 78 -2.87 7.65 -4.83
N ASP A 79 -1.67 7.18 -4.49
CA ASP A 79 -0.47 8.02 -4.40
C ASP A 79 -0.15 8.67 -5.74
N GLY A 80 -0.18 7.90 -6.83
CA GLY A 80 -0.03 8.42 -8.18
C GLY A 80 -1.02 9.56 -8.47
N ARG A 81 -2.30 9.39 -8.11
CA ARG A 81 -3.33 10.42 -8.30
C ARG A 81 -3.00 11.68 -7.51
N VAL A 82 -2.65 11.51 -6.24
CA VAL A 82 -2.36 12.62 -5.31
C VAL A 82 -1.14 13.41 -5.77
N MET A 83 -0.08 12.74 -6.21
CA MET A 83 1.12 13.41 -6.74
C MET A 83 0.84 14.10 -8.07
N THR A 84 0.11 13.43 -8.97
CA THR A 84 -0.31 14.01 -10.25
C THR A 84 -1.20 15.26 -10.03
N LYS A 85 -2.08 15.24 -9.03
CA LYS A 85 -2.85 16.42 -8.61
C LYS A 85 -1.93 17.54 -8.11
N ALA A 86 -0.94 17.23 -7.26
CA ALA A 86 0.02 18.22 -6.77
C ALA A 86 0.82 18.86 -7.92
N ILE A 87 1.27 18.06 -8.91
CA ILE A 87 1.94 18.57 -10.12
C ILE A 87 1.03 19.54 -10.90
N CYS A 88 -0.26 19.19 -11.07
CA CYS A 88 -1.23 20.09 -11.73
C CYS A 88 -1.38 21.44 -11.02
N CYS A 89 -1.16 21.48 -9.70
CA CYS A 89 -1.31 22.64 -8.84
C CYS A 89 0.00 23.44 -8.64
N VAL A 90 1.10 23.08 -9.31
CA VAL A 90 2.34 23.87 -9.26
C VAL A 90 2.07 25.27 -9.82
N PRO A 91 2.36 26.34 -9.07
CA PRO A 91 2.19 27.71 -9.54
C PRO A 91 3.05 28.01 -10.76
N ARG A 92 2.57 28.89 -11.65
CA ARG A 92 3.33 29.32 -12.83
C ARG A 92 4.38 30.39 -12.52
N HIS A 93 4.17 31.13 -11.43
CA HIS A 93 5.09 32.16 -10.98
C HIS A 93 6.27 31.51 -10.24
N PRO A 94 7.52 31.84 -10.58
CA PRO A 94 8.70 31.16 -10.03
C PRO A 94 8.89 31.40 -8.53
N GLU A 95 8.41 32.53 -8.01
CA GLU A 95 8.56 32.90 -6.59
C GLU A 95 7.49 32.28 -5.68
N LEU A 96 6.46 31.64 -6.25
CA LEU A 96 5.42 31.01 -5.45
C LEU A 96 5.89 29.63 -4.95
N PRO A 97 5.57 29.28 -3.69
CA PRO A 97 6.05 28.03 -3.10
C PRO A 97 5.46 26.82 -3.83
N ARG A 98 6.31 25.81 -4.05
CA ARG A 98 5.87 24.53 -4.61
C ARG A 98 5.08 23.73 -3.57
N PRO A 99 4.15 22.86 -3.99
CA PRO A 99 3.43 22.00 -3.07
C PRO A 99 4.38 21.11 -2.24
N ALA A 100 4.28 21.19 -0.91
CA ALA A 100 5.13 20.45 0.04
C ALA A 100 5.14 18.94 -0.18
N LYS A 101 4.06 18.41 -0.75
CA LYS A 101 3.92 16.98 -1.04
C LYS A 101 4.92 16.50 -2.10
N LEU A 102 5.34 17.38 -3.03
CA LEU A 102 6.35 17.06 -4.04
C LEU A 102 7.78 17.19 -3.51
N SER A 103 8.04 18.11 -2.57
CA SER A 103 9.39 18.29 -2.02
C SER A 103 9.82 17.15 -1.09
N GLY A 104 8.86 16.46 -0.47
CA GLY A 104 9.13 15.32 0.43
C GLY A 104 9.08 13.95 -0.24
N LEU A 105 9.05 13.88 -1.58
CA LEU A 105 9.08 12.60 -2.28
C LEU A 105 10.42 11.89 -2.05
N PRO A 106 10.44 10.54 -1.93
CA PRO A 106 9.29 9.63 -2.00
C PRO A 106 8.55 9.43 -0.65
N ARG A 107 9.07 9.99 0.45
CA ARG A 107 8.55 9.78 1.83
C ARG A 107 7.12 10.28 2.05
N THR A 108 6.63 11.19 1.23
CA THR A 108 5.25 11.71 1.27
C THR A 108 4.22 10.78 0.64
N MET A 109 4.64 9.67 0.01
CA MET A 109 3.75 8.63 -0.51
C MET A 109 3.27 7.71 0.61
N THR A 110 1.98 7.38 0.63
CA THR A 110 1.43 6.43 1.60
C THR A 110 2.07 5.04 1.48
N THR A 111 2.35 4.60 0.26
CA THR A 111 3.01 3.31 -0.02
C THR A 111 4.45 3.25 0.45
N HIS A 112 5.13 4.39 0.62
CA HIS A 112 6.51 4.41 1.12
C HIS A 112 6.61 3.78 2.51
N SER A 113 5.67 4.10 3.40
CA SER A 113 5.63 3.52 4.74
C SER A 113 5.46 1.99 4.75
N TRP A 114 4.79 1.44 3.74
CA TRP A 114 4.60 -0.01 3.60
C TRP A 114 5.85 -0.68 3.07
N LEU A 115 6.62 0.00 2.21
CA LEU A 115 7.92 -0.47 1.76
C LEU A 115 8.92 -0.48 2.90
N ASP A 116 8.96 0.58 3.72
CA ASP A 116 9.82 0.63 4.92
C ASP A 116 9.50 -0.54 5.85
N GLN A 117 8.21 -0.75 6.16
CA GLN A 117 7.78 -1.90 6.96
C GLN A 117 8.17 -3.25 6.35
N ALA A 118 8.03 -3.40 5.03
CA ALA A 118 8.41 -4.65 4.35
C ALA A 118 9.92 -4.90 4.43
N LEU A 119 10.75 -3.87 4.25
CA LEU A 119 12.20 -3.96 4.37
C LEU A 119 12.61 -4.31 5.80
N ASP A 120 12.01 -3.67 6.80
CA ASP A 120 12.25 -4.00 8.21
C ASP A 120 11.90 -5.47 8.49
N THR A 121 10.77 -5.93 7.97
CA THR A 121 10.33 -7.33 8.18
C THR A 121 11.28 -8.33 7.52
N LEU A 122 11.76 -8.03 6.30
CA LEU A 122 12.76 -8.86 5.62
C LEU A 122 14.08 -8.91 6.39
N ALA A 123 14.53 -7.78 6.92
CA ALA A 123 15.76 -7.71 7.71
C ALA A 123 15.66 -8.53 9.01
N GLU A 124 14.49 -8.57 9.66
CA GLU A 124 14.28 -9.44 10.83
C GLU A 124 14.26 -10.92 10.43
N MET A 125 13.60 -11.28 9.32
CA MET A 125 13.61 -12.66 8.82
C MET A 125 15.02 -13.14 8.45
N ASP A 126 15.85 -12.28 7.85
CA ASP A 126 17.24 -12.61 7.53
C ASP A 126 18.07 -12.85 8.80
N LYS A 127 17.83 -12.09 9.87
CA LYS A 127 18.49 -12.31 11.17
C LYS A 127 18.05 -13.62 11.82
N GLU A 128 16.77 -13.95 11.78
CA GLU A 128 16.23 -15.21 12.31
C GLU A 128 16.83 -16.41 11.56
N ASN A 129 16.88 -16.37 10.23
CA ASN A 129 17.49 -17.42 9.41
C ASN A 129 18.99 -17.60 9.68
N LEU A 130 19.71 -16.51 9.96
CA LEU A 130 21.13 -16.55 10.33
C LEU A 130 21.36 -17.08 11.76
N ALA A 131 20.42 -16.85 12.67
CA ALA A 131 20.47 -17.35 14.03
C ALA A 131 20.15 -18.86 14.10
N GLU A 132 19.15 -19.33 13.34
CA GLU A 132 18.82 -20.77 13.26
C GLU A 132 19.91 -21.60 12.57
N GLY A 133 20.75 -20.99 11.73
CA GLY A 133 21.90 -21.64 11.09
C GLY A 133 23.18 -21.71 11.94
N ALA A 134 23.22 -21.05 13.11
CA ALA A 134 24.41 -20.98 13.96
C ALA A 134 24.45 -22.02 15.08
N ASP A 135 23.34 -22.72 15.35
CA ASP A 135 23.28 -23.81 16.34
C ASP A 135 23.33 -25.18 15.67
N SER A 136 24.54 -25.66 15.45
CA SER A 136 24.88 -27.08 15.61
C SER A 136 26.39 -27.22 15.89
N PRO A 137 26.75 -27.55 17.13
CA PRO A 137 27.20 -28.92 17.35
C PRO A 137 26.40 -29.60 18.47
N GLY A 138 26.10 -30.88 18.26
CA GLY A 138 25.07 -31.66 18.96
C GLY A 138 25.03 -31.59 20.49
N ALA A 139 23.80 -31.65 21.00
CA ALA A 139 23.45 -32.39 22.21
C ALA A 139 21.98 -32.82 22.12
N ASP A 140 21.74 -34.03 22.59
CA ASP A 140 20.49 -34.78 22.63
C ASP A 140 19.48 -34.19 23.64
N GLU A 141 18.24 -34.68 23.53
CA GLU A 141 17.12 -34.63 24.49
C GLU A 141 16.16 -33.42 24.52
N GLY A 142 14.90 -33.71 24.13
CA GLY A 142 13.78 -33.58 25.08
C GLY A 142 12.95 -32.28 25.11
N ALA A 143 11.76 -32.39 24.51
CA ALA A 143 10.48 -31.86 25.01
C ALA A 143 10.07 -30.38 24.81
N ASP A 144 8.85 -30.30 24.28
CA ASP A 144 7.75 -29.34 24.55
C ASP A 144 7.61 -28.08 23.69
N SER A 145 6.76 -28.22 22.68
CA SER A 145 6.29 -27.18 21.76
C SER A 145 5.22 -26.30 22.43
N SER A 146 5.62 -25.12 22.90
CA SER A 146 4.66 -24.05 23.24
C SER A 146 4.59 -23.04 22.10
N ALA A 147 3.53 -23.15 21.30
CA ALA A 147 3.20 -22.22 20.23
C ALA A 147 2.87 -20.82 20.79
N LYS A 148 3.86 -19.92 20.83
CA LYS A 148 3.62 -18.48 21.00
C LYS A 148 3.17 -17.89 19.67
N GLY A 149 1.87 -17.76 19.50
CA GLY A 149 1.28 -17.02 18.40
C GLY A 149 1.73 -15.56 18.41
N VAL A 150 2.49 -15.16 17.38
CA VAL A 150 2.81 -13.76 17.09
C VAL A 150 1.58 -13.11 16.47
N GLY A 151 0.60 -12.77 17.30
CA GLY A 151 -0.54 -11.95 16.94
C GLY A 151 -0.12 -10.47 16.89
N ARG A 152 0.55 -10.03 15.83
CA ARG A 152 0.75 -8.58 15.60
C ARG A 152 -0.56 -8.00 15.06
N ALA A 153 -1.33 -7.40 15.95
CA ALA A 153 -2.53 -6.65 15.62
C ALA A 153 -2.17 -5.55 14.60
N MET A 154 -2.60 -5.73 13.34
CA MET A 154 -2.63 -4.63 12.38
C MET A 154 -3.70 -3.64 12.84
N THR A 155 -3.27 -2.61 13.56
CA THR A 155 -4.09 -1.43 13.77
C THR A 155 -4.37 -0.81 12.41
N GLY A 156 -5.65 -0.82 12.01
CA GLY A 156 -6.10 -0.15 10.82
C GLY A 156 -5.75 1.33 10.91
N SER A 157 -4.92 1.81 9.98
CA SER A 157 -4.63 3.24 9.83
C SER A 157 -5.91 3.96 9.41
N ALA A 158 -6.66 4.44 10.39
CA ALA A 158 -7.70 5.44 10.24
C ALA A 158 -7.04 6.80 9.93
N ALA A 159 -6.62 6.99 8.68
CA ALA A 159 -6.08 8.27 8.21
C ALA A 159 -6.62 8.58 6.80
N ALA A 160 -7.94 8.79 6.72
CA ALA A 160 -8.59 9.46 5.59
C ALA A 160 -9.95 10.04 6.02
N LYS A 161 -9.96 10.87 7.05
CA LYS A 161 -10.99 11.89 7.24
C LYS A 161 -10.27 13.23 7.36
N ASN A 162 -10.82 14.25 6.71
CA ASN A 162 -10.31 15.62 6.53
C ASN A 162 -9.66 15.89 5.16
N ALA A 163 -10.49 15.88 4.12
CA ALA A 163 -10.28 16.70 2.92
C ALA A 163 -11.62 17.04 2.25
N ALA A 164 -12.59 17.50 3.06
CA ALA A 164 -13.78 18.18 2.58
C ALA A 164 -14.00 19.37 3.51
N GLY A 165 -13.18 20.41 3.33
CA GLY A 165 -13.54 21.74 3.80
C GLY A 165 -14.54 22.29 2.80
N GLU A 166 -15.82 22.20 3.15
CA GLU A 166 -16.83 23.09 2.60
C GLU A 166 -16.53 24.49 3.14
N PRO A 167 -16.38 25.52 2.28
CA PRO A 167 -16.51 26.89 2.75
C PRO A 167 -18.00 27.17 2.95
N SER A 168 -18.40 27.35 4.20
CA SER A 168 -19.58 28.13 4.55
C SER A 168 -19.32 29.58 4.17
N ASP A 169 -20.08 30.11 3.22
CA ASP A 169 -20.56 31.49 3.21
C ASP A 169 -21.58 31.67 2.08
N VAL A 170 -22.68 32.35 2.44
CA VAL A 170 -23.96 32.62 1.74
C VAL A 170 -25.04 31.55 1.86
#